data_AF-A0A7S8IMW3-F1
#
_entry.id   AF-A0A7S8IMW3-F1
#
_cell.length_a   1.000
_cell.length_b   1.000
_cell.length_c   1.000
_cell.angle_alpha   90.00
_cell.angle_beta   90.00
_cell.angle_gamma   90.00
#
_symmetry.space_group_name_H-M   'P 1'
#
loop_
_entity.id
_entity.type
_entity.pdbx_description
1 polymer ?
#
loop_
_entity_poly.entity_id
_entity_poly.type
_entity_poly.pdbx_seq_one_letter_code
_entity_poly.pdbx_strand_id
1 'polypeptide(L)'
;MSEFKLSRRDSLRNIAVLGVAGAAAAAFATVPAEAAQPHMSKALSDLQAALNQLQAALPDKGGHRVKAMELVKGAIDETAKGMAVGAM
;
A
#
# COMPACT_ATOMS: atom_id res chain seq x y z
N MET A 1 -36.04 47.82 26.10
CA MET A 1 -34.99 47.21 26.95
C MET A 1 -35.29 45.73 27.07
N SER A 2 -34.25 44.93 26.93
CA SER A 2 -34.22 43.53 26.55
C SER A 2 -34.39 42.59 27.74
N GLU A 3 -35.12 41.48 27.57
CA GLU A 3 -35.02 40.31 28.46
C GLU A 3 -34.96 39.05 27.59
N PHE A 4 -33.74 38.62 27.26
CA PHE A 4 -33.47 37.32 26.62
C PHE A 4 -33.52 36.24 27.70
N LYS A 5 -34.61 35.47 27.78
CA LYS A 5 -34.66 34.22 28.55
C LYS A 5 -34.59 33.04 27.59
N LEU A 6 -33.39 32.54 27.33
CA LEU A 6 -33.18 31.22 26.71
C LEU A 6 -33.67 30.14 27.69
N SER A 7 -34.91 29.69 27.52
CA SER A 7 -35.46 28.55 28.25
C SER A 7 -35.21 27.29 27.43
N ARG A 8 -34.65 26.26 28.07
CA ARG A 8 -34.15 24.98 27.54
C ARG A 8 -35.20 24.11 26.80
N ARG A 9 -36.35 24.68 26.45
CA ARG A 9 -37.49 24.02 25.82
C ARG A 9 -37.48 24.08 24.30
N ASP A 10 -36.64 24.91 23.69
CA ASP A 10 -36.58 25.08 22.23
C ASP A 10 -35.54 24.22 21.50
N SER A 11 -34.77 23.39 22.21
CA SER A 11 -33.63 22.66 21.60
C SER A 11 -33.86 21.15 21.41
N LEU A 12 -35.02 20.60 21.74
CA LEU A 12 -35.27 19.15 21.66
C LEU A 12 -36.54 18.74 20.89
N ARG A 13 -37.07 19.59 20.00
CA ARG A 13 -38.34 19.27 19.27
C ARG A 13 -38.33 19.41 17.75
N ASN A 14 -37.18 19.67 17.12
CA ASN A 14 -36.95 19.47 15.68
C ASN A 14 -35.59 18.77 15.59
N ILE A 15 -35.44 17.54 15.10
CA ILE A 15 -35.70 17.09 13.74
C ILE A 15 -36.11 15.61 13.80
N ALA A 16 -37.41 15.34 13.67
CA ALA A 16 -37.93 14.09 13.14
C ALA A 16 -38.21 14.35 11.66
N VAL A 17 -37.20 14.13 10.81
CA VAL A 17 -37.32 14.22 9.35
C VAL A 17 -36.57 13.04 8.73
N LEU A 18 -37.34 12.10 8.16
CA LEU A 18 -36.97 11.18 7.07
C LEU A 18 -35.81 10.20 7.31
N GLY A 19 -36.09 9.13 8.06
CA GLY A 19 -35.23 7.93 8.17
C GLY A 19 -35.58 6.82 7.18
N VAL A 20 -35.81 7.13 5.89
CA VAL A 20 -35.96 6.11 4.82
C VAL A 20 -35.13 6.55 3.62
N ALA A 21 -33.82 6.30 3.67
CA ALA A 21 -32.94 6.41 2.52
C ALA A 21 -31.76 5.46 2.68
N GLY A 22 -31.77 4.39 1.87
CA GLY A 22 -30.58 3.65 1.46
C GLY A 22 -29.92 2.79 2.53
N ALA A 23 -30.38 1.55 2.68
CA ALA A 23 -29.47 0.47 3.01
C ALA A 23 -28.45 0.35 1.86
N ALA A 24 -27.40 1.16 1.90
CA ALA A 24 -26.22 0.96 1.08
C ALA A 24 -25.55 -0.31 1.62
N ALA A 25 -25.99 -1.46 1.12
CA ALA A 25 -25.23 -2.69 1.20
C ALA A 25 -23.91 -2.41 0.49
N ALA A 26 -22.89 -2.05 1.27
CA ALA A 26 -21.52 -2.01 0.81
C ALA A 26 -21.18 -3.43 0.37
N ALA A 27 -21.34 -3.69 -0.93
CA ALA A 27 -20.77 -4.85 -1.58
C ALA A 27 -19.25 -4.68 -1.44
N PHE A 28 -18.68 -5.27 -0.39
CA PHE A 28 -17.25 -5.49 -0.32
C PHE A 28 -16.92 -6.38 -1.52
N ALA A 29 -16.49 -5.75 -2.61
CA ALA A 29 -15.90 -6.44 -3.72
C ALA A 29 -14.71 -7.20 -3.15
N THR A 30 -14.87 -8.52 -3.02
CA THR A 30 -13.78 -9.44 -2.76
C THR A 30 -12.89 -9.38 -3.99
N VAL A 31 -11.96 -8.42 -4.03
CA VAL A 31 -10.86 -8.46 -4.98
C VAL A 31 -10.20 -9.82 -4.73
N PRO A 32 -10.13 -10.70 -5.73
CA PRO A 32 -9.44 -11.96 -5.53
C PRO A 32 -8.02 -11.60 -5.09
N ALA A 33 -7.69 -11.95 -3.86
CA ALA A 33 -6.34 -11.87 -3.36
C ALA A 33 -5.56 -12.99 -4.05
N GLU A 34 -5.32 -12.86 -5.35
CA GLU A 34 -4.10 -13.38 -5.97
C GLU A 34 -2.98 -12.91 -5.05
N ALA A 35 -2.38 -13.85 -4.32
CA ALA A 35 -1.62 -13.62 -3.09
C ALA A 35 -0.81 -12.31 -3.15
N ALA A 36 -1.38 -11.23 -2.60
CA ALA A 36 -0.73 -9.93 -2.68
C ALA A 36 0.52 -10.03 -1.82
N GLN A 37 1.68 -10.18 -2.46
CA GLN A 37 3.00 -10.22 -1.84
C GLN A 37 3.69 -8.86 -2.05
N PRO A 38 3.17 -7.76 -1.47
CA PRO A 38 3.64 -6.40 -1.76
C PRO A 38 5.11 -6.21 -1.38
N HIS A 39 5.57 -6.89 -0.32
CA HIS A 39 6.96 -6.82 0.11
C HIS A 39 7.91 -7.51 -0.86
N MET A 40 7.55 -8.69 -1.40
CA MET A 40 8.39 -9.38 -2.38
C MET A 40 8.46 -8.60 -3.70
N SER A 41 7.34 -8.05 -4.16
CA SER A 41 7.32 -7.18 -5.34
C SER A 41 8.16 -5.92 -5.14
N LYS A 42 8.04 -5.26 -3.98
CA LYS A 42 8.87 -4.10 -3.64
C LYS A 42 10.35 -4.47 -3.58
N ALA A 43 10.70 -5.58 -2.94
CA ALA A 43 12.07 -6.07 -2.86
C ALA A 43 12.66 -6.33 -4.24
N LEU A 44 11.90 -6.98 -5.14
CA LEU A 44 12.31 -7.21 -6.53
C LEU A 44 12.61 -5.90 -7.25
N SER A 45 11.73 -4.90 -7.13
CA SER A 45 11.94 -3.57 -7.72
C SER A 45 13.17 -2.87 -7.15
N ASP A 46 13.38 -2.92 -5.83
CA ASP A 46 14.52 -2.28 -5.17
C ASP A 46 15.85 -2.96 -5.59
N LEU A 47 15.86 -4.28 -5.74
CA LEU A 47 17.01 -5.05 -6.23
C LEU A 47 17.35 -4.70 -7.70
N GLN A 48 16.35 -4.58 -8.57
CA GLN A 48 16.55 -4.15 -9.96
C GLN A 48 17.11 -2.73 -10.04
N ALA A 49 16.61 -1.81 -9.21
CA ALA A 49 17.15 -0.47 -9.11
C ALA A 49 18.61 -0.48 -8.64
N ALA A 50 18.93 -1.28 -7.62
CA ALA A 50 20.30 -1.45 -7.14
C ALA A 50 21.24 -2.00 -8.24
N LEU A 51 20.78 -2.98 -9.02
CA LEU A 51 21.56 -3.52 -10.15
C LEU A 51 21.86 -2.44 -11.18
N ASN A 52 20.89 -1.61 -11.54
CA ASN A 52 21.09 -0.49 -12.46
C ASN A 52 22.12 0.51 -11.94
N GLN A 53 22.08 0.84 -10.64
CA GLN A 53 23.07 1.73 -10.03
C GLN A 53 24.48 1.11 -10.06
N LEU A 54 24.61 -0.19 -9.80
CA LEU A 54 25.90 -0.89 -9.86
C LEU A 54 26.45 -0.99 -11.29
N GLN A 55 25.59 -1.13 -12.29
CA GLN A 55 25.98 -1.13 -13.70
C GLN A 55 26.49 0.25 -14.15
N ALA A 56 25.85 1.33 -13.69
CA ALA A 56 26.25 2.70 -13.97
C ALA A 56 27.49 3.15 -13.18
N ALA A 57 27.79 2.49 -12.06
CA ALA A 57 28.91 2.85 -11.21
C ALA A 57 30.26 2.56 -11.88
N LEU A 58 31.15 3.56 -11.87
CA LEU A 58 32.55 3.45 -12.24
C LEU A 58 33.41 4.04 -11.11
N PRO A 59 34.64 3.57 -10.86
CA PRO A 59 35.27 2.34 -11.38
C PRO A 59 34.80 1.08 -10.63
N ASP A 60 35.37 -0.09 -10.94
CA ASP A 60 35.03 -1.39 -10.32
C ASP A 60 35.36 -1.52 -8.82
N LYS A 61 35.92 -0.45 -8.22
CA LYS A 61 36.30 -0.33 -6.80
C LYS A 61 36.97 -1.60 -6.25
N GLY A 62 38.00 -2.10 -6.95
CA GLY A 62 38.74 -3.30 -6.53
C GLY A 62 38.00 -4.63 -6.75
N GLY A 63 37.08 -4.70 -7.72
CA GLY A 63 36.28 -5.90 -8.00
C GLY A 63 34.98 -5.98 -7.20
N HIS A 64 34.78 -5.09 -6.23
CA HIS A 64 33.60 -5.11 -5.37
C HIS A 64 32.31 -4.79 -6.13
N ARG A 65 32.36 -3.96 -7.18
CA ARG A 65 31.17 -3.63 -7.97
C ARG A 65 30.68 -4.85 -8.76
N VAL A 66 31.55 -5.57 -9.47
CA VAL A 66 31.18 -6.83 -10.14
C VAL A 66 30.64 -7.84 -9.14
N LYS A 67 31.32 -8.05 -8.00
CA LYS A 67 30.85 -8.98 -6.95
C LYS A 67 29.48 -8.60 -6.40
N ALA A 68 29.22 -7.31 -6.19
CA ALA A 68 27.91 -6.82 -5.76
C ALA A 68 26.83 -7.09 -6.83
N MET A 69 27.14 -6.91 -8.12
CA MET A 69 26.20 -7.22 -9.20
C MET A 69 25.82 -8.69 -9.23
N GLU A 70 26.78 -9.61 -9.00
CA GLU A 70 26.51 -11.04 -8.95
C GLU A 70 25.56 -11.41 -7.80
N LEU A 71 25.82 -10.87 -6.61
CA LEU A 71 24.96 -11.09 -5.44
C LEU A 71 23.54 -10.56 -5.65
N VAL A 72 23.42 -9.35 -6.21
CA VAL A 72 22.11 -8.74 -6.50
C VAL A 72 21.35 -9.55 -7.55
N LYS A 73 22.01 -10.05 -8.60
CA LYS A 73 21.38 -10.92 -9.60
C LYS A 73 20.84 -12.22 -8.97
N GLY A 74 21.61 -12.84 -8.07
CA GLY A 74 21.15 -14.02 -7.33
C GLY A 74 19.93 -13.72 -6.46
N ALA A 75 19.93 -12.59 -5.75
CA ALA A 75 18.79 -12.17 -4.94
C ALA A 75 17.52 -11.89 -5.77
N ILE A 76 17.67 -11.30 -6.97
CA ILE A 76 16.56 -11.09 -7.92
C ILE A 76 15.93 -12.44 -8.31
N ASP A 77 16.76 -13.42 -8.66
CA ASP A 77 16.32 -14.74 -9.10
C ASP A 77 15.54 -15.48 -7.99
N GLU A 78 16.08 -15.53 -6.77
CA GLU A 78 15.40 -16.16 -5.63
C GLU A 78 14.11 -15.43 -5.23
N THR A 79 14.08 -14.10 -5.32
CA THR A 79 12.86 -13.31 -5.04
C THR A 79 11.77 -13.64 -6.07
N ALA A 80 12.12 -13.70 -7.35
CA ALA A 80 11.18 -14.04 -8.42
C ALA A 80 10.64 -15.48 -8.26
N LYS A 81 11.50 -16.44 -7.91
CA LYS A 81 11.08 -17.83 -7.61
C LYS A 81 10.15 -17.88 -6.41
N GLY A 82 10.46 -17.17 -5.33
CA GLY A 82 9.60 -17.11 -4.13
C GLY A 82 8.22 -16.53 -4.43
N MET A 83 8.14 -15.51 -5.29
CA MET A 83 6.87 -14.95 -5.77
C MET A 83 6.06 -15.96 -6.60
N ALA A 84 6.74 -16.76 -7.44
CA ALA A 84 6.07 -17.78 -8.24
C ALA A 84 5.49 -18.93 -7.39
N VAL A 85 6.20 -19.36 -6.35
CA VAL A 85 5.67 -20.38 -5.40
C VAL A 85 4.48 -19.85 -4.62
N GLY A 86 4.54 -18.60 -4.15
CA GLY A 86 3.44 -18.00 -3.39
C GLY A 86 2.19 -17.65 -4.21
N ALA A 87 2.27 -17.71 -5.55
CA ALA A 87 1.16 -17.47 -6.47
C ALA A 87 0.43 -18.77 -6.90
N MET A 88 0.95 -19.95 -6.52
CA MET A 88 0.33 -21.28 -6.76
C MET A 88 -0.58 -21.67 -5.60
#